data_AF-A0AAJ0CYX5-F1
#
_entry.id   AF-A0AAJ0CYX5-F1
#
_cell.length_a   1.000
_cell.length_b   1.000
_cell.length_c   1.000
_cell.angle_alpha   90.00
_cell.angle_beta   90.00
_cell.angle_gamma   90.00
#
_symmetry.space_group_name_H-M   'P 1'
#
loop_
_entity.id
_entity.type
_entity.pdbx_description
1 polymer ?
#
loop_
_entity_poly.entity_id
_entity_poly.type
_entity_poly.pdbx_seq_one_letter_code
_entity_poly.pdbx_strand_id
1 'polypeptide(L)'
;MDKVSHAHIALVSQDANSTTVAPRHDPDNANCRRNPVAVNIIKNPLKRSSKEQAVLDATAFAESHGLAEHASLFGRAALVARDQEQFETISELNEQEVSSLRYERDNKWHGPPMLWYSIALCAVGAATQGWDQTGSNGANLSFPKEFGIDKEDGRDEWIVGMINAIIFFTAGFM
;
A
#
# COMPACT_ATOMS: atom_id res chain seq x y z
N MET A 1 -30.60 -58.45 11.53
CA MET A 1 -29.86 -58.22 12.78
C MET A 1 -28.37 -58.42 12.53
N ASP A 2 -27.60 -57.38 12.83
CA ASP A 2 -26.25 -57.36 13.41
C ASP A 2 -24.96 -57.73 12.64
N LYS A 3 -24.15 -56.66 12.47
CA LYS A 3 -22.72 -56.47 12.80
C LYS A 3 -21.61 -56.89 11.81
N VAL A 4 -21.12 -55.88 11.07
CA VAL A 4 -19.79 -55.22 11.22
C VAL A 4 -18.51 -56.09 11.33
N SER A 5 -17.66 -55.94 10.30
CA SER A 5 -16.20 -55.68 10.31
C SER A 5 -15.15 -56.79 10.00
N HIS A 6 -14.13 -56.29 9.28
CA HIS A 6 -12.75 -56.75 9.07
C HIS A 6 -12.49 -57.81 7.99
N ALA A 7 -11.39 -57.78 7.23
CA ALA A 7 -10.37 -56.80 6.85
C ALA A 7 -9.32 -57.62 6.09
N HIS A 8 -8.90 -57.24 4.88
CA HIS A 8 -7.49 -57.32 4.44
C HIS A 8 -7.33 -56.86 2.98
N ILE A 9 -6.49 -55.84 2.73
CA ILE A 9 -5.22 -55.97 1.98
C ILE A 9 -4.59 -54.58 1.79
N ALA A 10 -3.41 -54.44 2.42
CA ALA A 10 -2.23 -53.66 2.04
C ALA A 10 -2.32 -52.14 1.83
N LEU A 11 -2.16 -51.41 2.95
CA LEU A 11 -1.49 -50.10 2.99
C LEU A 11 0.03 -50.32 2.94
N VAL A 12 0.69 -49.88 1.88
CA VAL A 12 2.14 -49.67 1.83
C VAL A 12 2.42 -48.20 2.17
N SER A 13 2.89 -48.02 3.40
CA SER A 13 3.99 -47.18 3.87
C SER A 13 4.27 -45.85 3.15
N GLN A 14 4.00 -44.74 3.84
CA GLN A 14 4.98 -43.68 4.03
C GLN A 14 4.71 -42.91 5.33
N ASP A 15 5.77 -42.82 6.14
CA ASP A 15 6.09 -41.79 7.13
C ASP A 15 5.35 -41.75 8.48
N ALA A 16 5.73 -42.72 9.33
CA ALA A 16 5.73 -42.56 10.77
C ALA A 16 7.11 -42.10 11.26
N ASN A 17 7.28 -40.79 11.54
CA ASN A 17 8.09 -40.32 12.68
C ASN A 17 7.86 -38.81 12.96
N SER A 18 6.69 -38.43 13.46
CA SER A 18 6.54 -37.15 14.18
C SER A 18 6.68 -37.42 15.68
N THR A 19 7.92 -37.52 16.14
CA THR A 19 8.22 -37.38 17.57
C THR A 19 7.96 -35.92 17.95
N THR A 20 6.92 -35.68 18.76
CA THR A 20 6.62 -34.41 19.42
C THR A 20 7.84 -33.95 20.24
N VAL A 21 8.62 -33.01 19.69
CA VAL A 21 9.67 -32.32 20.43
C VAL A 21 9.01 -31.16 21.18
N ALA A 22 8.91 -31.29 22.51
CA ALA A 22 8.49 -30.20 23.40
C ALA A 22 9.34 -28.95 23.17
N PRO A 23 8.78 -27.73 23.26
CA PRO A 23 9.54 -26.51 23.05
C PRO A 23 10.59 -26.39 24.16
N ARG A 24 11.86 -26.37 23.78
CA ARG A 24 12.96 -26.07 24.71
C ARG A 24 12.80 -24.61 25.12
N HIS A 25 12.59 -24.39 26.42
CA HIS A 25 12.66 -23.07 27.02
C HIS A 25 14.13 -22.63 27.05
N ASP A 26 14.54 -21.83 26.07
CA ASP A 26 15.84 -21.17 26.06
C ASP A 26 15.73 -19.88 26.90
N PRO A 27 16.33 -19.79 28.11
CA PRO A 27 16.15 -18.63 28.98
C PRO A 27 16.89 -17.36 28.51
N ASP A 28 17.64 -17.41 27.41
CA ASP A 28 18.51 -16.29 26.98
C ASP A 28 17.99 -15.47 25.78
N ASN A 29 16.78 -15.71 25.27
CA ASN A 29 16.22 -14.91 24.16
C ASN A 29 15.10 -13.94 24.60
N ALA A 30 15.17 -13.44 25.84
CA ALA A 30 14.17 -12.52 26.39
C ALA A 30 14.45 -11.03 26.12
N ASN A 31 15.47 -10.67 25.30
CA ASN A 31 15.78 -9.25 25.07
C ASN A 31 16.14 -8.84 23.64
N CYS A 32 15.78 -9.62 22.62
CA CYS A 32 15.73 -9.06 21.27
C CYS A 32 14.39 -8.36 21.07
N ARG A 33 14.18 -7.25 21.78
CA ARG A 33 13.24 -6.22 21.30
C ARG A 33 13.77 -5.80 19.93
N ARG A 34 13.19 -6.36 18.87
CA ARG A 34 13.37 -5.83 17.53
C ARG A 34 12.87 -4.40 17.59
N ASN A 35 13.77 -3.45 17.82
CA ASN A 35 13.49 -2.05 17.59
C ASN A 35 12.96 -2.00 16.16
N PRO A 36 11.75 -1.47 15.92
CA PRO A 36 11.25 -1.31 14.56
C PRO A 36 12.34 -0.58 13.78
N VAL A 37 12.84 -1.26 12.75
CA VAL A 37 13.84 -0.77 11.81
C VAL A 37 13.43 0.63 11.41
N ALA A 38 14.28 1.60 11.77
CA ALA A 38 14.25 3.00 11.39
C ALA A 38 12.86 3.49 10.94
N VAL A 39 12.13 4.17 11.84
CA VAL A 39 11.28 5.27 11.38
C VAL A 39 12.19 6.16 10.53
N ASN A 40 12.08 6.04 9.21
CA ASN A 40 12.83 6.85 8.27
C ASN A 40 12.22 8.24 8.41
N ILE A 41 12.69 8.99 9.42
CA ILE A 41 12.22 10.35 9.66
C ILE A 41 12.60 11.09 8.39
N ILE A 42 11.60 11.40 7.58
CA ILE A 42 11.74 12.12 6.33
C ILE A 42 12.18 13.53 6.71
N LYS A 43 13.49 13.71 6.84
CA LYS A 43 14.11 15.01 7.09
C LYS A 43 14.33 15.67 5.75
N ASN A 44 13.87 16.90 5.61
CA ASN A 44 14.08 17.70 4.41
C ASN A 44 15.58 17.69 4.01
N PRO A 45 15.93 17.17 2.81
CA PRO A 45 17.32 17.05 2.38
C PRO A 45 18.01 18.41 2.27
N LEU A 46 17.28 19.48 1.97
CA LEU A 46 17.81 20.84 1.86
C LEU A 46 18.20 21.44 3.22
N LYS A 47 17.72 20.86 4.34
CA LYS A 47 18.18 21.27 5.68
C LYS A 47 19.59 20.76 6.02
N ARG A 48 20.15 19.86 5.21
CA ARG A 48 21.51 19.32 5.42
C ARG A 48 22.60 20.29 4.98
N SER A 49 22.34 21.13 3.98
CA SER A 49 23.27 22.17 3.50
C SER A 49 23.09 23.49 4.27
N SER A 50 24.04 24.43 4.17
CA SER A 50 23.86 25.80 4.66
C SER A 50 22.89 26.58 3.74
N LYS A 51 22.28 27.66 4.25
CA LYS A 51 21.29 28.45 3.49
C LYS A 51 21.89 28.95 2.18
N GLU A 52 23.11 29.45 2.26
CA GLU A 52 23.90 29.99 1.15
C GLU A 52 24.22 28.89 0.14
N GLN A 53 24.64 27.71 0.61
CA GLN A 53 24.91 26.58 -0.28
C GLN A 53 23.65 26.12 -1.02
N ALA A 54 22.49 26.08 -0.37
CA ALA A 54 21.23 25.70 -1.02
C ALA A 54 20.81 26.71 -2.10
N VAL A 55 21.05 28.01 -1.89
CA VAL A 55 20.79 29.05 -2.89
C VAL A 55 21.74 28.91 -4.08
N LEU A 56 23.03 28.67 -3.82
CA LEU A 56 24.03 28.44 -4.87
C LEU A 56 23.70 27.20 -5.70
N ASP A 57 23.37 26.08 -5.05
CA ASP A 57 23.01 24.83 -5.72
C ASP A 57 21.75 25.00 -6.58
N ALA A 58 20.73 25.72 -6.07
CA ALA A 58 19.50 25.99 -6.81
C ALA A 58 19.72 26.94 -7.99
N THR A 59 20.61 27.93 -7.83
CA THR A 59 20.99 28.85 -8.91
C THR A 59 21.76 28.10 -10.01
N ALA A 60 22.76 27.29 -9.63
CA ALA A 60 23.50 26.45 -10.56
C ALA A 60 22.60 25.43 -11.27
N PHE A 61 21.60 24.90 -10.58
CA PHE A 61 20.58 24.03 -11.17
C PHE A 61 19.79 24.78 -12.26
N ALA A 62 19.31 25.98 -11.96
CA ALA A 62 18.57 26.79 -12.91
C ALA A 62 19.43 27.14 -14.14
N GLU A 63 20.68 27.53 -13.94
CA GLU A 63 21.62 27.85 -15.03
C GLU A 63 21.93 26.63 -15.91
N SER A 64 22.18 25.47 -15.31
CA SER A 64 22.49 24.24 -16.05
C SER A 64 21.31 23.65 -16.83
N HIS A 65 20.07 23.96 -16.42
CA HIS A 65 18.84 23.44 -17.05
C HIS A 65 18.15 24.47 -17.97
N GLY A 66 18.84 25.55 -18.34
CA GLY A 66 18.32 26.56 -19.27
C GLY A 66 17.27 27.50 -18.66
N LEU A 67 17.21 27.59 -17.33
CA LEU A 67 16.33 28.48 -16.56
C LEU A 67 17.11 29.64 -15.92
N ALA A 68 18.22 30.05 -16.55
CA ALA A 68 19.12 31.08 -16.01
C ALA A 68 18.41 32.41 -15.71
N GLU A 69 17.40 32.77 -16.51
CA GLU A 69 16.53 33.94 -16.29
C GLU A 69 15.73 33.89 -14.97
N HIS A 70 15.56 32.69 -14.40
CA HIS A 70 14.86 32.45 -13.14
C HIS A 70 15.80 32.02 -12.02
N ALA A 71 17.12 32.11 -12.20
CA ALA A 71 18.13 31.74 -11.21
C ALA A 71 17.85 32.35 -9.81
N SER A 72 17.55 33.64 -9.76
CA SER A 72 17.22 34.35 -8.50
C SER A 72 15.91 33.88 -7.86
N LEU A 73 14.94 33.43 -8.66
CA LEU A 73 13.70 32.83 -8.18
C LEU A 73 13.96 31.45 -7.58
N PHE A 74 14.78 30.62 -8.24
CA PHE A 74 15.18 29.31 -7.73
C PHE A 74 15.96 29.41 -6.42
N GLY A 75 16.84 30.41 -6.28
CA GLY A 75 17.53 30.69 -5.02
C GLY A 75 16.56 30.96 -3.85
N ARG A 76 15.59 31.86 -4.06
CA ARG A 76 14.57 32.17 -3.04
C ARG A 76 13.63 30.99 -2.78
N ALA A 77 13.25 30.26 -3.83
CA ALA A 77 12.46 29.04 -3.72
C ALA A 77 13.19 27.95 -2.91
N ALA A 78 14.51 27.84 -3.02
CA ALA A 78 15.30 26.91 -2.22
C ALA A 78 15.24 27.23 -0.72
N LEU A 79 15.23 28.51 -0.35
CA LEU A 79 15.06 28.94 1.04
C LEU A 79 13.66 28.60 1.58
N VAL A 80 12.61 28.82 0.79
CA VAL A 80 11.23 28.43 1.13
C VAL A 80 11.12 26.90 1.24
N ALA A 81 11.71 26.17 0.30
CA ALA A 81 11.68 24.72 0.26
C ALA A 81 12.41 24.09 1.45
N ARG A 82 13.43 24.75 2.00
CA ARG A 82 14.09 24.35 3.26
C ARG A 82 13.17 24.47 4.46
N ASP A 83 12.51 25.61 4.62
CA ASP A 83 11.69 25.94 5.80
C ASP A 83 10.26 26.34 5.39
N GLN A 84 9.49 25.32 4.99
CA GLN A 84 8.10 25.45 4.52
C GLN A 84 7.12 25.98 5.58
N GLU A 85 7.46 25.89 6.87
CA GLU A 85 6.64 26.41 7.97
C GLU A 85 7.00 27.83 8.38
N GLN A 86 8.24 28.25 8.12
CA GLN A 86 8.79 29.54 8.58
C GLN A 86 9.12 30.48 7.40
N PHE A 87 8.51 30.26 6.24
CA PHE A 87 8.74 31.06 5.03
C PHE A 87 8.48 32.56 5.24
N GLU A 88 7.63 32.92 6.21
CA GLU A 88 7.33 34.32 6.57
C GLU A 88 8.51 35.05 7.24
N THR A 89 9.52 34.33 7.74
CA THR A 89 10.73 34.91 8.37
C THR A 89 11.87 35.18 7.39
N ILE A 90 11.71 34.80 6.11
CA ILE A 90 12.72 34.94 5.08
C ILE A 90 12.63 36.37 4.51
N SER A 91 13.62 37.21 4.82
CA SER A 91 13.68 38.61 4.39
C SER A 91 13.89 38.79 2.88
N GLU A 92 14.31 37.76 2.15
CA GLU A 92 14.55 37.82 0.71
C GLU A 92 13.27 37.66 -0.13
N LEU A 93 12.12 37.36 0.50
CA LEU A 93 10.84 37.24 -0.19
C LEU A 93 10.10 38.57 -0.26
N ASN A 94 9.45 38.82 -1.40
CA ASN A 94 8.59 39.97 -1.58
C ASN A 94 7.22 39.74 -0.92
N GLU A 95 6.51 40.79 -0.53
CA GLU A 95 5.22 40.69 0.15
C GLU A 95 4.16 39.95 -0.68
N GLN A 96 4.20 40.13 -2.00
CA GLN A 96 3.34 39.39 -2.94
C GLN A 96 3.63 37.88 -2.93
N GLU A 97 4.89 37.47 -2.82
CA GLU A 97 5.29 36.06 -2.78
C GLU A 97 4.85 35.42 -1.46
N VAL A 98 5.03 36.13 -0.34
CA VAL A 98 4.54 35.68 0.96
C VAL A 98 3.02 35.54 0.97
N SER A 99 2.28 36.49 0.38
CA SER A 99 0.82 36.42 0.27
C SER A 99 0.35 35.23 -0.57
N SER A 100 1.06 34.93 -1.67
CA SER A 100 0.77 33.80 -2.54
C SER A 100 1.04 32.46 -1.83
N LEU A 101 2.14 32.37 -1.08
CA LEU A 101 2.46 31.19 -0.27
C LEU A 101 1.46 30.97 0.88
N ARG A 102 0.97 32.04 1.52
CA ARG A 102 -0.12 31.93 2.51
C ARG A 102 -1.40 31.42 1.86
N TYR A 103 -1.77 31.96 0.70
CA TYR A 103 -2.96 31.51 -0.02
C TYR A 103 -2.88 30.01 -0.32
N GLU A 104 -1.76 29.53 -0.86
CA GLU A 104 -1.55 28.10 -1.15
C GLU A 104 -1.61 27.24 0.12
N ARG A 105 -0.96 27.69 1.21
CA ARG A 105 -0.97 26.99 2.51
C ARG A 105 -2.39 26.83 3.05
N ASP A 106 -3.21 27.86 2.95
CA ASP A 106 -4.54 27.89 3.54
C ASP A 106 -5.58 27.21 2.61
N ASN A 107 -5.26 27.04 1.32
CA ASN A 107 -6.13 26.51 0.29
C ASN A 107 -5.66 25.16 -0.29
N LYS A 108 -5.08 24.28 0.54
CA LYS A 108 -4.48 22.98 0.14
C LYS A 108 -5.35 22.06 -0.74
N TRP A 109 -6.67 22.25 -0.70
CA TRP A 109 -7.66 21.44 -1.41
C TRP A 109 -8.16 22.07 -2.71
N HIS A 110 -7.67 23.26 -3.08
CA HIS A 110 -8.00 23.95 -4.33
C HIS A 110 -7.21 23.36 -5.51
N GLY A 111 -7.39 22.07 -5.74
CA GLY A 111 -6.89 21.38 -6.93
C GLY A 111 -7.80 21.59 -8.14
N PRO A 112 -7.30 21.41 -9.37
CA PRO A 112 -8.12 21.45 -10.57
C PRO A 112 -9.23 20.39 -10.51
N PRO A 113 -10.47 20.67 -10.97
CA PRO A 113 -11.60 19.76 -10.84
C PRO A 113 -11.38 18.41 -11.51
N MET A 114 -10.55 18.36 -12.56
CA MET A 114 -10.12 17.14 -13.25
C MET A 114 -9.38 16.15 -12.33
N LEU A 115 -8.54 16.64 -11.41
CA LEU A 115 -7.81 15.80 -10.45
C LEU A 115 -8.79 15.06 -9.54
N TRP A 116 -9.75 15.80 -8.97
CA TRP A 116 -10.79 15.22 -8.12
C TRP A 116 -11.66 14.21 -8.88
N TYR A 117 -11.95 14.48 -10.15
CA TYR A 117 -12.66 13.55 -11.01
C TYR A 117 -11.92 12.22 -11.17
N SER A 118 -10.61 12.27 -11.42
CA SER A 118 -9.78 11.07 -11.55
C SER A 118 -9.71 10.27 -10.26
N ILE A 119 -9.55 10.95 -9.12
CA ILE A 119 -9.50 10.30 -7.80
C ILE A 119 -10.84 9.62 -7.50
N ALA A 120 -11.96 10.30 -7.75
CA ALA A 120 -13.30 9.76 -7.53
C ALA A 120 -13.57 8.54 -8.42
N LEU A 121 -13.20 8.60 -9.70
CA LEU A 121 -13.36 7.50 -10.63
C LEU A 121 -12.54 6.27 -10.21
N CYS A 122 -11.28 6.47 -9.83
CA CYS A 122 -10.42 5.41 -9.30
C CYS A 122 -10.98 4.82 -8.00
N ALA A 123 -11.49 5.66 -7.10
CA ALA A 123 -12.08 5.23 -5.84
C ALA A 123 -13.35 4.39 -6.06
N VAL A 124 -14.21 4.77 -7.01
CA VAL A 124 -15.38 3.96 -7.40
C VAL A 124 -14.95 2.62 -7.97
N GLY A 125 -13.94 2.58 -8.85
CA GLY A 125 -13.40 1.32 -9.37
C GLY A 125 -12.89 0.39 -8.26
N ALA A 126 -12.15 0.93 -7.29
CA ALA A 126 -11.69 0.17 -6.13
C ALA A 126 -12.85 -0.30 -5.24
N ALA A 127 -13.89 0.52 -5.06
CA ALA A 127 -15.07 0.17 -4.28
C ALA A 127 -15.86 -0.98 -4.94
N THR A 128 -16.06 -0.94 -6.25
CA THR A 128 -16.70 -2.03 -7.00
C THR A 128 -15.89 -3.31 -6.89
N GLN A 129 -14.56 -3.25 -7.01
CA GLN A 129 -13.70 -4.42 -6.82
C GLN A 129 -13.87 -5.06 -5.42
N GLY A 130 -13.91 -4.24 -4.36
CA GLY A 130 -14.13 -4.72 -3.00
C GLY A 130 -15.52 -5.30 -2.78
N TRP A 131 -16.55 -4.69 -3.41
CA TRP A 131 -17.92 -5.17 -3.37
C TRP A 131 -18.06 -6.54 -4.03
N ASP A 132 -17.50 -6.73 -5.23
CA ASP A 132 -17.59 -7.99 -5.98
C ASP A 132 -16.87 -9.14 -5.26
N GLN A 133 -15.70 -8.85 -4.64
CA GLN A 133 -14.98 -9.82 -3.83
C GLN A 133 -15.79 -10.24 -2.59
N THR A 134 -16.37 -9.27 -1.88
CA THR A 134 -17.16 -9.55 -0.68
C THR A 134 -18.47 -10.27 -1.02
N GLY A 135 -19.12 -9.88 -2.12
CA GLY A 135 -20.33 -10.52 -2.62
C GLY A 135 -20.10 -11.98 -3.04
N SER A 136 -19.02 -12.25 -3.77
CA SER A 136 -18.66 -13.63 -4.17
C SER A 136 -18.34 -14.50 -2.96
N ASN A 137 -17.59 -13.97 -1.99
CA ASN A 137 -17.31 -14.67 -0.73
C ASN A 137 -18.58 -14.92 0.10
N GLY A 138 -19.53 -13.98 0.10
CA GLY A 138 -20.83 -14.13 0.77
C GLY A 138 -21.70 -15.19 0.11
N ALA A 139 -21.86 -15.14 -1.22
CA ALA A 139 -22.54 -16.18 -2.00
C ALA A 139 -21.90 -17.55 -1.73
N ASN A 140 -20.56 -17.55 -1.61
CA ASN A 140 -19.67 -18.56 -1.06
C ASN A 140 -20.33 -19.61 -0.13
N LEU A 141 -20.97 -19.03 0.89
CA LEU A 141 -21.50 -19.71 2.08
C LEU A 141 -22.98 -20.09 1.96
N SER A 142 -23.69 -19.48 1.01
CA SER A 142 -25.16 -19.55 0.91
C SER A 142 -25.63 -20.39 -0.26
N PHE A 143 -24.99 -20.26 -1.44
CA PHE A 143 -25.45 -20.96 -2.64
C PHE A 143 -25.31 -22.49 -2.53
N PRO A 144 -24.29 -23.08 -1.88
CA PRO A 144 -24.18 -24.54 -1.84
C PRO A 144 -25.36 -25.20 -1.10
N LYS A 145 -25.84 -24.54 -0.04
CA LYS A 145 -26.99 -24.99 0.76
C LYS A 145 -28.31 -24.83 0.00
N GLU A 146 -28.47 -23.72 -0.72
CA GLU A 146 -29.71 -23.43 -1.46
C GLU A 146 -29.89 -24.34 -2.68
N PHE A 147 -28.80 -24.71 -3.37
CA PHE A 147 -28.83 -25.59 -4.54
C PHE A 147 -28.65 -27.08 -4.20
N GLY A 148 -28.52 -27.43 -2.93
CA GLY A 148 -28.36 -28.82 -2.47
C GLY A 148 -27.04 -29.48 -2.92
N ILE A 149 -26.00 -28.68 -3.10
CA ILE A 149 -24.63 -29.06 -3.48
C ILE A 149 -23.66 -28.89 -2.30
N ASP A 150 -24.16 -29.10 -1.08
CA ASP A 150 -23.39 -29.04 0.17
C ASP A 150 -22.95 -30.42 0.65
N LYS A 151 -23.11 -31.46 -0.18
CA LYS A 151 -22.62 -32.80 0.13
C LYS A 151 -21.10 -32.75 0.01
N GLU A 152 -20.40 -33.31 0.99
CA GLU A 152 -18.94 -33.51 0.96
C GLU A 152 -18.54 -34.61 -0.07
N ASP A 153 -19.19 -34.58 -1.24
CA ASP A 153 -18.86 -35.36 -2.42
C ASP A 153 -17.93 -34.49 -3.27
N GLY A 154 -16.76 -35.00 -3.67
CA GLY A 154 -15.76 -34.19 -4.39
C GLY A 154 -16.32 -33.48 -5.64
N ARG A 155 -17.38 -34.01 -6.26
CA ARG A 155 -18.08 -33.36 -7.39
C ARG A 155 -18.59 -31.95 -7.04
N ASP A 156 -19.12 -31.76 -5.85
CA ASP A 156 -19.75 -30.49 -5.45
C ASP A 156 -18.68 -29.43 -5.14
N GLU A 157 -17.56 -29.84 -4.53
CA GLU A 157 -16.37 -28.99 -4.36
C GLU A 157 -15.76 -28.54 -5.69
N TRP A 158 -15.71 -29.42 -6.70
CA TRP A 158 -15.27 -29.08 -8.05
C TRP A 158 -16.20 -28.07 -8.72
N ILE A 159 -17.52 -28.18 -8.50
CA ILE A 159 -18.51 -27.22 -9.03
C ILE A 159 -18.32 -25.84 -8.38
N VAL A 160 -18.17 -25.80 -7.06
CA VAL A 160 -17.90 -24.57 -6.31
C VAL A 160 -16.58 -23.92 -6.74
N GLY A 161 -15.52 -24.72 -6.89
CA GLY A 161 -14.21 -24.26 -7.37
C GLY A 161 -14.27 -23.67 -8.77
N MET A 162 -15.04 -24.29 -9.68
CA MET A 162 -15.22 -23.80 -11.05
C MET A 162 -15.96 -22.46 -11.09
N ILE A 163 -16.99 -22.28 -10.26
CA ILE A 163 -17.75 -21.01 -10.15
C ILE A 163 -16.83 -19.87 -9.69
N ASN A 164 -15.94 -20.13 -8.73
CA ASN A 164 -14.99 -19.12 -8.27
C ASN A 164 -13.88 -18.83 -9.29
N ALA A 165 -13.49 -19.82 -10.09
CA ALA A 165 -12.41 -19.70 -11.08
C ALA A 165 -12.84 -19.04 -12.41
N ILE A 166 -14.13 -19.09 -12.77
CA ILE A 166 -14.61 -18.67 -14.10
C ILE A 166 -14.31 -17.20 -14.42
N ILE A 167 -14.30 -16.33 -13.41
CA ILE A 167 -13.99 -14.90 -13.55
C ILE A 167 -12.54 -14.70 -13.97
N PHE A 168 -11.61 -15.46 -13.37
CA PHE A 168 -10.20 -15.41 -13.75
C PHE A 168 -9.95 -16.04 -15.13
N PHE A 169 -10.70 -17.09 -15.47
CA PHE A 169 -10.59 -17.72 -16.80
C PHE A 169 -11.05 -16.80 -17.93
N THR A 170 -12.16 -16.09 -17.74
CA THR A 170 -12.66 -15.11 -18.71
C THR A 170 -11.74 -13.91 -18.85
N ALA A 171 -11.16 -13.44 -17.75
CA ALA A 171 -10.14 -12.37 -17.79
C ALA A 171 -8.85 -12.79 -18.53
N GLY A 172 -8.48 -14.06 -18.52
CA GLY A 172 -7.31 -14.57 -19.24
C GLY A 172 -7.52 -14.78 -20.75
N PHE A 173 -8.77 -14.76 -21.22
CA PHE A 173 -9.12 -14.98 -22.63
C PHE A 173 -9.28 -13.69 -23.44
N MET A 174 -9.25 -12.55 -22.75
CA MET A 174 -9.44 -11.21 -23.31
C MET A 174 -8.10 -10.47 -23.38
#